data_AF-A0A433WR60-F1
#
_entry.id   AF-A0A433WR60-F1
#
_cell.length_a   1.000
_cell.length_b   1.000
_cell.length_c   1.000
_cell.angle_alpha   90.00
_cell.angle_beta   90.00
_cell.angle_gamma   90.00
#
_symmetry.space_group_name_H-M   'P 1'
#
loop_
_entity.id
_entity.type
_entity.pdbx_description
1 polymer ?
#
loop_
_entity_poly.entity_id
_entity_poly.type
_entity_poly.pdbx_seq_one_letter_code
_entity_poly.pdbx_strand_id
1 'polypeptide(L)'
;MSIVTIVGTSGTAIHVTVDGGRAQGLAELYAQQMADAFQKNKLASVRLAQGDSSVTGTDSVTLQGMIASTGDYAPHGDYTFIGVGNWADSTAYRAGETADGRVTIEGAGLTSTGIVTILGGNTDGITFNAGSSNGSFLGVSGDNYFNGASQSANWTIVTAAGNDTILATNGTNDIDAGTGENLIMLQRGVNRVVSEGSDTIRGISGGQDSVTLLGGNSFVTLKENAYVADQGSVASTITLGDNSSVVGGSGSIVFFTGAKGTLTGASNDTVSALGDLRVDQGSGQTLSVTGALSFIAGTGSTQVQASQATLWGADHLSLSLDVTGTALWTGNQSASSTNELVDASSSTGRLEAWSGAGNQTLIGGQGGDHFVFGTSFGDNRGATNVTVTGGSGAANTFGVLSGHTAGDVTITDFSAAAGNTFFMYNYQPGNAQKEINALLGTATVSGGNTSIMLDNDMKVTFLGVTDLKASDFSIS
;
A
#
# COMPACT_ATOMS: atom_id res chain seq x y z
N MET A 1 9.34 1.15 32.69
CA MET A 1 10.68 1.70 32.44
C MET A 1 11.71 0.78 33.05
N SER A 2 12.72 0.41 32.28
CA SER A 2 13.87 -0.37 32.72
C SER A 2 15.11 0.54 32.80
N ILE A 3 16.19 0.07 33.44
CA ILE A 3 17.46 0.79 33.47
C ILE A 3 18.50 -0.02 32.72
N VAL A 4 19.21 0.62 31.80
CA VAL A 4 20.38 0.08 31.13
C VAL A 4 21.62 0.81 31.66
N THR A 5 22.58 0.05 32.20
CA THR A 5 23.84 0.60 32.71
C THR A 5 24.91 0.57 31.62
N ILE A 6 25.38 1.75 31.21
CA ILE A 6 26.53 1.87 30.31
C ILE A 6 27.78 2.11 31.16
N VAL A 7 28.68 1.13 31.18
CA VAL A 7 29.95 1.23 31.91
C VAL A 7 30.95 2.13 31.19
N GLY A 8 31.82 2.76 31.97
CA GLY A 8 32.95 3.55 31.50
C GLY A 8 34.25 3.14 32.17
N THR A 9 35.34 3.78 31.78
CA THR A 9 36.65 3.56 32.39
C THR A 9 36.69 3.99 33.86
N SER A 10 37.59 3.38 34.64
CA SER A 10 37.86 3.75 36.03
C SER A 10 36.64 3.67 36.97
N GLY A 11 35.71 2.76 36.71
CA GLY A 11 34.53 2.52 37.55
C GLY A 11 33.40 3.53 37.38
N THR A 12 33.48 4.41 36.36
CA THR A 12 32.38 5.31 35.99
C THR A 12 31.28 4.54 35.26
N ALA A 13 30.03 4.97 35.40
CA ALA A 13 28.91 4.44 34.63
C ALA A 13 27.77 5.46 34.57
N ILE A 14 26.95 5.37 33.52
CA ILE A 14 25.67 6.07 33.41
C ILE A 14 24.52 5.05 33.42
N HIS A 15 23.41 5.44 34.04
CA HIS A 15 22.13 4.74 34.02
C HIS A 15 21.20 5.44 33.04
N VAL A 16 20.80 4.71 32.01
CA VAL A 16 19.88 5.18 30.97
C VAL A 16 18.52 4.57 31.25
N THR A 17 17.50 5.42 31.38
CA THR A 17 16.11 4.95 31.51
C THR A 17 15.59 4.60 30.13
N VAL A 18 14.93 3.45 30.00
CA VAL A 18 14.41 2.96 28.73
C VAL A 18 12.93 2.58 28.86
N ASP A 19 12.15 2.89 27.84
CA ASP A 19 10.70 2.68 27.83
C ASP A 19 10.24 1.36 27.20
N GLY A 20 11.18 0.48 26.83
CA GLY A 20 10.90 -0.88 26.36
C GLY A 20 11.09 -1.08 24.86
N GLY A 21 10.52 -2.17 24.34
CA GLY A 21 10.48 -2.47 22.91
C GLY A 21 11.86 -2.71 22.26
N ARG A 22 11.92 -2.45 20.94
CA ARG A 22 13.14 -2.61 20.14
C ARG A 22 14.28 -1.70 20.61
N ALA A 23 13.94 -0.48 21.02
CA ALA A 23 14.90 0.51 21.50
C ALA A 23 15.63 0.02 22.77
N GLN A 24 14.93 -0.61 23.72
CA GLN A 24 15.55 -1.24 24.90
C GLN A 24 16.54 -2.35 24.51
N GLY A 25 16.17 -3.26 23.61
CA GLY A 25 17.05 -4.37 23.21
C GLY A 25 18.35 -3.87 22.53
N LEU A 26 18.26 -2.80 21.73
CA LEU A 26 19.45 -2.16 21.16
C LEU A 26 20.30 -1.49 22.25
N ALA A 27 19.67 -0.82 23.22
CA ALA A 27 20.41 -0.21 24.33
C ALA A 27 21.18 -1.25 25.16
N GLU A 28 20.56 -2.40 25.44
CA GLU A 28 21.20 -3.53 26.14
C GLU A 28 22.38 -4.10 25.33
N LEU A 29 22.23 -4.23 24.02
CA LEU A 29 23.33 -4.65 23.14
C LEU A 29 24.50 -3.67 23.20
N TYR A 30 24.24 -2.37 23.15
CA TYR A 30 25.28 -1.35 23.28
C TYR A 30 25.95 -1.37 24.66
N ALA A 31 25.18 -1.55 25.73
CA ALA A 31 25.72 -1.73 27.08
C ALA A 31 26.71 -2.89 27.16
N GLN A 32 26.36 -4.04 26.55
CA GLN A 32 27.22 -5.21 26.49
C GLN A 32 28.51 -4.94 25.69
N GLN A 33 28.43 -4.20 24.58
CA GLN A 33 29.62 -3.83 23.80
C GLN A 33 30.60 -2.98 24.61
N MET A 34 30.10 -2.01 25.40
CA MET A 34 30.95 -1.20 26.28
C MET A 34 31.56 -2.04 27.41
N ALA A 35 30.80 -2.97 27.99
CA ALA A 35 31.29 -3.91 29.00
C ALA A 35 32.42 -4.80 28.46
N ASP A 36 32.27 -5.34 27.27
CA ASP A 36 33.30 -6.15 26.60
C ASP A 36 34.56 -5.32 26.27
N ALA A 37 34.39 -4.09 25.80
CA ALA A 37 35.50 -3.18 25.51
C ALA A 37 36.27 -2.82 26.78
N PHE A 38 35.56 -2.58 27.89
CA PHE A 38 36.16 -2.35 29.21
C PHE A 38 36.97 -3.55 29.68
N GLN A 39 36.39 -4.76 29.63
CA GLN A 39 37.09 -6.00 30.06
C GLN A 39 38.36 -6.29 29.24
N LYS A 40 38.40 -5.84 27.97
CA LYS A 40 39.55 -6.00 27.07
C LYS A 40 40.57 -4.85 27.18
N ASN A 41 40.38 -3.88 28.08
CA ASN A 41 41.18 -2.64 28.17
C ASN A 41 41.23 -1.85 26.84
N LYS A 42 40.10 -1.84 26.11
CA LYS A 42 39.93 -1.15 24.82
C LYS A 42 38.87 -0.05 24.86
N LEU A 43 38.52 0.43 26.05
CA LEU A 43 37.58 1.53 26.25
C LEU A 43 38.32 2.74 26.82
N ALA A 44 38.01 3.93 26.31
CA ALA A 44 38.36 5.21 26.92
C ALA A 44 37.07 6.03 27.07
N SER A 45 36.78 6.50 28.29
CA SER A 45 35.56 7.26 28.56
C SER A 45 35.88 8.70 28.96
N VAL A 46 35.15 9.64 28.39
CA VAL A 46 35.24 11.08 28.65
C VAL A 46 33.92 11.54 29.26
N ARG A 47 33.98 12.19 30.43
CA ARG A 47 32.84 12.94 30.95
C ARG A 47 32.75 14.25 30.14
N LEU A 48 31.73 14.39 29.31
CA LEU A 48 31.56 15.58 28.47
C LEU A 48 31.07 16.75 29.33
N ALA A 49 31.61 17.94 29.08
CA ALA A 49 31.14 19.19 29.66
C ALA A 49 30.29 19.95 28.63
N GLN A 50 29.39 20.80 29.11
CA GLN A 50 28.62 21.68 28.22
C GLN A 50 29.55 22.55 27.37
N GLY A 51 29.16 22.81 26.12
CA GLY A 51 29.98 23.50 25.13
C GLY A 51 30.99 22.59 24.42
N ASP A 52 32.09 23.16 23.94
CA ASP A 52 33.10 22.44 23.16
C ASP A 52 33.93 21.49 24.03
N SER A 53 33.95 20.21 23.65
CA SER A 53 34.79 19.19 24.29
C SER A 53 35.65 18.50 23.22
N SER A 54 36.87 19.00 22.98
CA SER A 54 37.81 18.39 22.03
C SER A 54 38.68 17.33 22.68
N VAL A 55 38.49 16.07 22.30
CA VAL A 55 39.35 14.97 22.73
C VAL A 55 39.69 14.12 21.51
N THR A 56 40.99 13.96 21.24
CA THR A 56 41.49 13.00 20.24
C THR A 56 41.80 11.68 20.91
N GLY A 57 41.14 10.60 20.48
CA GLY A 57 41.44 9.24 20.87
C GLY A 57 42.79 8.75 20.33
N THR A 58 43.10 7.48 20.62
CA THR A 58 44.20 6.76 19.96
C THR A 58 43.58 5.64 19.13
N ASP A 59 44.11 5.38 17.92
CA ASP A 59 43.53 4.50 16.88
C ASP A 59 43.17 3.05 17.33
N SER A 60 43.55 2.64 18.54
CA SER A 60 43.35 1.28 19.07
C SER A 60 42.30 1.16 20.18
N VAL A 61 41.59 2.24 20.52
CA VAL A 61 40.67 2.30 21.68
C VAL A 61 39.31 2.87 21.26
N THR A 62 38.22 2.29 21.77
CA THR A 62 36.86 2.82 21.62
C THR A 62 36.73 4.09 22.45
N LEU A 63 36.52 5.24 21.81
CA LEU A 63 36.33 6.51 22.50
C LEU A 63 34.84 6.76 22.76
N GLN A 64 34.49 6.87 24.04
CA GLN A 64 33.14 7.09 24.53
C GLN A 64 33.01 8.46 25.21
N GLY A 65 31.97 9.21 24.85
CA GLY A 65 31.48 10.37 25.60
C GLY A 65 30.35 9.98 26.54
N MET A 66 30.31 10.57 27.73
CA MET A 66 29.23 10.39 28.70
C MET A 66 28.71 11.74 29.17
N ILE A 67 27.40 11.93 29.08
CA ILE A 67 26.66 13.13 29.49
C ILE A 67 25.66 12.72 30.58
N ALA A 68 25.60 13.50 31.66
CA ALA A 68 24.65 13.27 32.76
C ALA A 68 24.02 14.54 33.33
N SER A 69 24.11 15.62 32.59
CA SER A 69 23.42 16.87 32.88
C SER A 69 22.78 17.39 31.60
N THR A 70 21.73 18.16 31.76
CA THR A 70 21.02 18.82 30.65
C THR A 70 21.88 19.88 30.00
N GLY A 71 21.46 20.39 28.83
CA GLY A 71 22.13 21.47 28.12
C GLY A 71 22.80 21.03 26.82
N ASP A 72 23.65 21.90 26.29
CA ASP A 72 24.20 21.78 24.94
C ASP A 72 25.66 21.32 24.95
N TYR A 73 25.97 20.35 24.08
CA TYR A 73 27.26 19.68 23.98
C TYR A 73 27.77 19.68 22.54
N ALA A 74 29.01 20.09 22.33
CA ALA A 74 29.69 20.08 21.03
C ALA A 74 30.99 19.24 21.11
N PRO A 75 30.88 17.90 21.10
CA PRO A 75 32.05 17.03 21.13
C PRO A 75 32.83 17.11 19.80
N HIS A 76 34.15 17.21 19.90
CA HIS A 76 35.06 17.11 18.75
C HIS A 76 35.99 15.91 18.90
N GLY A 77 36.08 15.08 17.87
CA GLY A 77 36.97 13.93 17.84
C GLY A 77 36.36 12.66 17.23
N ASP A 78 37.08 11.56 17.36
CA ASP A 78 36.78 10.23 16.81
C ASP A 78 35.87 9.38 17.70
N TYR A 79 34.98 10.01 18.48
CA TYR A 79 34.01 9.32 19.33
C TYR A 79 33.21 8.29 18.51
N THR A 80 33.17 7.06 19.00
CA THR A 80 32.33 5.99 18.43
C THR A 80 31.04 5.81 19.21
N PHE A 81 30.97 6.32 20.44
CA PHE A 81 29.79 6.27 21.29
C PHE A 81 29.63 7.55 22.11
N ILE A 82 28.40 8.04 22.24
CA ILE A 82 28.02 9.09 23.19
C ILE A 82 26.75 8.63 23.90
N GLY A 83 26.85 8.51 25.23
CA GLY A 83 25.74 8.11 26.09
C GLY A 83 25.19 9.26 26.92
N VAL A 84 23.88 9.38 27.01
CA VAL A 84 23.17 10.33 27.87
C VAL A 84 22.36 9.56 28.91
N GLY A 85 22.63 9.82 30.19
CA GLY A 85 21.93 9.17 31.30
C GLY A 85 22.40 9.72 32.65
N ASN A 86 21.89 9.19 33.76
CA ASN A 86 22.27 9.66 35.09
C ASN A 86 23.57 9.01 35.57
N TRP A 87 24.45 9.73 36.27
CA TRP A 87 25.64 9.11 36.87
C TRP A 87 25.24 8.03 37.89
N ALA A 88 25.82 6.83 37.77
CA ALA A 88 25.54 5.71 38.65
C ALA A 88 25.99 5.93 40.11
N ASP A 89 26.92 6.86 40.34
CA ASP A 89 27.45 7.26 41.65
C ASP A 89 26.70 8.45 42.29
N SER A 90 25.68 8.99 41.61
CA SER A 90 24.94 10.16 42.08
C SER A 90 24.02 9.81 43.25
N THR A 91 24.17 10.52 44.37
CA THR A 91 23.24 10.45 45.52
C THR A 91 21.86 11.03 45.22
N ALA A 92 21.73 11.79 44.12
CA ALA A 92 20.47 12.34 43.63
C ALA A 92 19.74 11.39 42.67
N TYR A 93 20.40 10.34 42.18
CA TYR A 93 19.76 9.34 41.33
C TYR A 93 18.93 8.37 42.18
N ARG A 94 17.61 8.35 41.97
CA ARG A 94 16.79 7.23 42.42
C ARG A 94 16.54 6.31 41.24
N ALA A 95 16.66 4.99 41.46
CA ALA A 95 16.43 4.01 40.42
C ALA A 95 15.02 4.18 39.84
N GLY A 96 14.94 4.48 38.53
CA GLY A 96 13.70 4.74 37.80
C GLY A 96 13.33 6.23 37.67
N GLU A 97 14.14 7.15 38.21
CA GLU A 97 14.02 8.58 37.92
C GLU A 97 14.84 8.96 36.70
N THR A 98 14.18 9.65 35.77
CA THR A 98 14.75 10.15 34.53
C THR A 98 15.19 11.60 34.75
N ALA A 99 16.34 12.00 34.18
CA ALA A 99 16.78 13.39 34.30
C ALA A 99 15.76 14.31 33.60
N ASP A 100 15.29 15.33 34.31
CA ASP A 100 14.46 16.39 33.73
C ASP A 100 15.33 17.34 32.92
N GLY A 101 14.85 17.78 31.75
CA GLY A 101 15.53 18.71 30.85
C GLY A 101 16.15 18.04 29.62
N ARG A 102 16.17 18.78 28.50
CA ARG A 102 16.69 18.35 27.21
C ARG A 102 18.23 18.37 27.17
N VAL A 103 18.82 17.39 26.48
CA VAL A 103 20.24 17.36 26.11
C VAL A 103 20.35 17.57 24.61
N THR A 104 21.16 18.53 24.18
CA THR A 104 21.46 18.81 22.77
C THR A 104 22.89 18.39 22.48
N ILE A 105 23.09 17.63 21.40
CA ILE A 105 24.42 17.20 20.95
C ILE A 105 24.63 17.68 19.51
N GLU A 106 25.67 18.49 19.32
CA GLU A 106 26.15 18.96 18.02
C GLU A 106 27.17 17.98 17.44
N GLY A 107 26.76 17.19 16.46
CA GLY A 107 27.58 16.16 15.82
C GLY A 107 28.57 16.69 14.79
N ALA A 108 28.59 17.99 14.50
CA ALA A 108 29.46 18.58 13.47
C ALA A 108 30.96 18.39 13.75
N GLY A 109 31.36 18.29 15.02
CA GLY A 109 32.75 18.05 15.44
C GLY A 109 33.16 16.57 15.43
N LEU A 110 32.23 15.64 15.17
CA LEU A 110 32.50 14.21 15.19
C LEU A 110 33.18 13.80 13.88
N THR A 111 34.35 13.20 13.99
CA THR A 111 35.23 12.85 12.87
C THR A 111 35.48 11.36 12.75
N SER A 112 34.68 10.52 13.42
CA SER A 112 34.84 9.07 13.35
C SER A 112 34.71 8.58 11.91
N THR A 113 35.66 7.76 11.48
CA THR A 113 35.62 7.05 10.19
C THR A 113 34.70 5.83 10.23
N GLY A 114 34.30 5.41 11.43
CA GLY A 114 33.33 4.35 11.68
C GLY A 114 31.91 4.87 11.90
N ILE A 115 31.12 4.09 12.64
CA ILE A 115 29.76 4.44 13.05
C ILE A 115 29.83 5.16 14.40
N VAL A 116 29.21 6.33 14.49
CA VAL A 116 28.96 7.02 15.76
C VAL A 116 27.62 6.57 16.31
N THR A 117 27.59 6.06 17.54
CA THR A 117 26.33 5.75 18.23
C THR A 117 26.00 6.84 19.25
N ILE A 118 24.81 7.40 19.16
CA ILE A 118 24.23 8.31 20.15
C ILE A 118 23.11 7.55 20.84
N LEU A 119 23.20 7.40 22.16
CA LEU A 119 22.22 6.65 22.94
C LEU A 119 21.83 7.46 24.16
N GLY A 120 20.53 7.62 24.40
CA GLY A 120 20.09 8.11 25.69
C GLY A 120 18.61 8.29 25.83
N GLY A 121 18.20 8.47 27.08
CA GLY A 121 16.82 8.61 27.48
C GLY A 121 16.72 9.56 28.66
N ASN A 122 16.04 10.68 28.43
CA ASN A 122 15.61 11.66 29.40
C ASN A 122 14.09 11.88 29.26
N THR A 123 13.45 12.54 30.22
CA THR A 123 11.98 12.76 30.20
C THR A 123 11.60 13.66 29.02
N ASP A 124 12.43 14.67 28.77
CA ASP A 124 12.20 15.68 27.72
C ASP A 124 12.78 15.28 26.35
N GLY A 125 13.38 14.09 26.22
CA GLY A 125 14.02 13.60 25.00
C GLY A 125 15.35 14.31 24.63
N ILE A 126 16.09 13.69 23.71
CA ILE A 126 17.42 14.16 23.26
C ILE A 126 17.29 14.87 21.93
N THR A 127 18.02 15.97 21.75
CA THR A 127 18.28 16.56 20.44
C THR A 127 19.67 16.16 19.94
N PHE A 128 19.74 15.63 18.72
CA PHE A 128 21.00 15.38 18.04
C PHE A 128 21.01 16.02 16.66
N ASN A 129 21.95 16.95 16.46
CA ASN A 129 22.23 17.57 15.17
C ASN A 129 23.35 16.80 14.48
N ALA A 130 23.02 16.03 13.45
CA ALA A 130 23.98 15.13 12.80
C ALA A 130 25.08 15.90 12.06
N GLY A 131 26.31 15.42 12.20
CA GLY A 131 27.45 15.83 11.39
C GLY A 131 27.60 15.00 10.11
N SER A 132 28.82 14.96 9.56
CA SER A 132 29.14 14.19 8.36
C SER A 132 29.40 12.70 8.59
N SER A 133 29.55 12.27 9.84
CA SER A 133 29.77 10.85 10.17
C SER A 133 28.49 10.04 10.03
N ASN A 134 28.65 8.79 9.58
CA ASN A 134 27.58 7.80 9.65
C ASN A 134 27.33 7.42 11.11
N GLY A 135 26.11 7.00 11.44
CA GLY A 135 25.81 6.71 12.83
C GLY A 135 24.53 5.94 13.11
N SER A 136 24.30 5.75 14.41
CA SER A 136 23.02 5.32 14.94
C SER A 136 22.57 6.29 16.01
N PHE A 137 21.30 6.68 15.96
CA PHE A 137 20.64 7.48 16.97
C PHE A 137 19.60 6.61 17.67
N LEU A 138 19.72 6.49 18.98
CA LEU A 138 18.85 5.67 19.81
C LEU A 138 18.26 6.53 20.95
N GLY A 139 17.07 7.08 20.70
CA GLY A 139 16.27 7.83 21.67
C GLY A 139 15.36 6.89 22.46
N VAL A 140 15.77 6.48 23.66
CA VAL A 140 15.12 5.36 24.38
C VAL A 140 13.99 5.75 25.34
N SER A 141 13.73 7.05 25.49
CA SER A 141 12.61 7.62 26.24
C SER A 141 12.37 9.08 25.83
N GLY A 142 11.20 9.63 26.16
CA GLY A 142 10.86 11.05 25.97
C GLY A 142 10.72 11.48 24.49
N ASP A 143 10.54 12.79 24.27
CA ASP A 143 10.32 13.36 22.92
C ASP A 143 11.64 13.76 22.24
N ASN A 144 12.18 12.86 21.41
CA ASN A 144 13.48 13.00 20.79
C ASN A 144 13.43 13.82 19.50
N TYR A 145 14.54 14.49 19.19
CA TYR A 145 14.73 15.24 17.96
C TYR A 145 16.03 14.82 17.26
N PHE A 146 15.91 14.12 16.13
CA PHE A 146 17.03 13.84 15.24
C PHE A 146 17.02 14.83 14.08
N ASN A 147 18.12 15.55 13.90
CA ASN A 147 18.29 16.51 12.82
C ASN A 147 19.44 16.12 11.90
N GLY A 148 19.12 15.40 10.83
CA GLY A 148 20.04 15.03 9.76
C GLY A 148 20.37 16.16 8.79
N ALA A 149 19.53 17.20 8.72
CA ALA A 149 19.65 18.34 7.80
C ALA A 149 20.00 17.90 6.36
N SER A 150 20.86 18.65 5.66
CA SER A 150 21.31 18.35 4.30
C SER A 150 22.51 17.39 4.25
N GLN A 151 22.86 16.72 5.35
CA GLN A 151 24.01 15.80 5.39
C GLN A 151 23.80 14.63 4.44
N SER A 152 24.87 13.99 3.99
CA SER A 152 24.82 12.78 3.14
C SER A 152 25.15 11.50 3.91
N ALA A 153 25.30 11.58 5.23
CA ALA A 153 25.66 10.46 6.09
C ALA A 153 24.52 9.45 6.22
N ASN A 154 24.85 8.19 6.41
CA ASN A 154 23.88 7.11 6.63
C ASN A 154 23.56 6.98 8.12
N TRP A 155 22.28 6.80 8.44
CA TRP A 155 21.81 6.71 9.81
C TRP A 155 20.82 5.59 10.06
N THR A 156 21.01 4.87 11.16
CA THR A 156 19.97 4.05 11.77
C THR A 156 19.38 4.81 12.94
N ILE A 157 18.10 5.18 12.83
CA ILE A 157 17.39 6.04 13.76
C ILE A 157 16.31 5.17 14.41
N VAL A 158 16.42 4.97 15.73
CA VAL A 158 15.44 4.22 16.49
C VAL A 158 15.01 5.06 17.68
N THR A 159 13.72 5.31 17.80
CA THR A 159 13.14 5.94 18.99
C THR A 159 12.15 4.99 19.67
N ALA A 160 11.88 5.24 20.95
CA ALA A 160 11.00 4.42 21.77
C ALA A 160 9.56 4.97 21.75
N ALA A 161 8.93 5.11 22.92
CA ALA A 161 7.69 5.86 23.03
C ALA A 161 7.98 7.36 23.15
N GLY A 162 7.14 8.18 22.54
CA GLY A 162 7.26 9.63 22.57
C GLY A 162 6.68 10.25 21.30
N ASN A 163 6.58 11.58 21.27
CA ASN A 163 6.28 12.31 20.06
C ASN A 163 7.58 12.82 19.45
N ASP A 164 8.29 11.93 18.76
CA ASP A 164 9.60 12.21 18.21
C ASP A 164 9.51 13.02 16.92
N THR A 165 10.55 13.81 16.66
CA THR A 165 10.73 14.51 15.38
C THR A 165 12.02 14.05 14.72
N ILE A 166 11.93 13.57 13.49
CA ILE A 166 13.05 13.01 12.74
C ILE A 166 13.15 13.74 11.41
N LEU A 167 14.23 14.48 11.20
CA LEU A 167 14.65 14.98 9.90
C LEU A 167 15.76 14.07 9.39
N ALA A 168 15.45 13.22 8.41
CA ALA A 168 16.42 12.31 7.82
C ALA A 168 17.53 13.06 7.06
N THR A 169 18.64 12.39 6.77
CA THR A 169 19.70 12.92 5.90
C THR A 169 19.40 12.63 4.41
N ASN A 170 20.23 13.16 3.50
CA ASN A 170 20.27 12.75 2.10
C ASN A 170 20.99 11.39 1.86
N GLY A 171 21.45 10.70 2.90
CA GLY A 171 22.09 9.39 2.82
C GLY A 171 21.08 8.23 2.81
N THR A 172 21.53 7.05 3.25
CA THR A 172 20.64 5.92 3.53
C THR A 172 20.18 5.96 4.98
N ASN A 173 18.87 5.99 5.21
CA ASN A 173 18.28 6.07 6.53
C ASN A 173 17.37 4.87 6.80
N ASP A 174 17.63 4.15 7.89
CA ASP A 174 16.74 3.14 8.46
C ASP A 174 16.09 3.73 9.71
N ILE A 175 14.79 3.95 9.67
CA ILE A 175 14.04 4.71 10.67
C ILE A 175 12.98 3.81 11.29
N ASP A 176 12.99 3.73 12.61
CA ASP A 176 11.94 3.14 13.44
C ASP A 176 11.59 4.17 14.50
N ALA A 177 10.47 4.86 14.33
CA ALA A 177 10.08 5.95 15.22
C ALA A 177 9.31 5.45 16.46
N GLY A 178 9.23 4.13 16.66
CA GLY A 178 8.46 3.53 17.74
C GLY A 178 7.00 3.98 17.75
N THR A 179 6.45 4.15 18.95
CA THR A 179 5.04 4.47 19.19
C THR A 179 4.86 5.93 19.58
N GLY A 180 3.71 6.51 19.22
CA GLY A 180 3.36 7.90 19.55
C GLY A 180 2.81 8.61 18.33
N GLU A 181 2.87 9.94 18.33
CA GLU A 181 2.56 10.79 17.17
C GLU A 181 3.84 11.44 16.66
N ASN A 182 4.59 10.72 15.83
CA ASN A 182 5.89 11.17 15.36
C ASN A 182 5.78 12.05 14.10
N LEU A 183 6.71 12.99 13.96
CA LEU A 183 6.92 13.77 12.73
C LEU A 183 8.19 13.31 12.03
N ILE A 184 8.04 12.67 10.87
CA ILE A 184 9.14 12.10 10.09
C ILE A 184 9.25 12.84 8.75
N MET A 185 10.36 13.53 8.54
CA MET A 185 10.67 14.29 7.33
C MET A 185 11.83 13.62 6.60
N LEU A 186 11.54 13.07 5.42
CA LEU A 186 12.47 12.35 4.56
C LEU A 186 13.09 13.29 3.52
N GLN A 187 14.40 13.16 3.31
CA GLN A 187 15.15 13.92 2.29
C GLN A 187 15.39 13.07 1.04
N ARG A 188 16.24 13.54 0.10
CA ARG A 188 16.48 12.91 -1.22
C ARG A 188 17.24 11.57 -1.17
N GLY A 189 17.50 11.06 0.03
CA GLY A 189 18.21 9.81 0.27
C GLY A 189 17.38 8.56 -0.04
N VAL A 190 17.90 7.41 0.40
CA VAL A 190 17.14 6.16 0.46
C VAL A 190 16.62 6.02 1.88
N ASN A 191 15.30 6.07 2.06
CA ASN A 191 14.69 6.06 3.38
C ASN A 191 13.80 4.84 3.55
N ARG A 192 14.04 4.07 4.61
CA ARG A 192 13.19 2.97 5.05
C ARG A 192 12.59 3.33 6.40
N VAL A 193 11.28 3.45 6.47
CA VAL A 193 10.56 3.83 7.70
C VAL A 193 9.68 2.68 8.16
N VAL A 194 9.74 2.36 9.45
CA VAL A 194 8.74 1.58 10.17
C VAL A 194 8.02 2.52 11.13
N SER A 195 6.70 2.54 11.04
CA SER A 195 5.81 3.40 11.83
C SER A 195 4.89 2.52 12.65
N GLU A 196 5.10 2.48 13.96
CA GLU A 196 4.25 1.73 14.91
C GLU A 196 3.15 2.62 15.51
N GLY A 197 3.29 3.95 15.39
CA GLY A 197 2.38 4.97 15.90
C GLY A 197 1.38 5.54 14.88
N SER A 198 0.82 6.69 15.24
CA SER A 198 -0.07 7.52 14.41
C SER A 198 0.73 8.69 13.86
N ASP A 199 1.56 8.43 12.86
CA ASP A 199 2.66 9.31 12.50
C ASP A 199 2.34 10.21 11.30
N THR A 200 3.01 11.36 11.22
CA THR A 200 3.06 12.19 10.02
C THR A 200 4.39 11.97 9.29
N ILE A 201 4.33 11.43 8.08
CA ILE A 201 5.51 11.07 7.28
C ILE A 201 5.50 11.86 5.97
N ARG A 202 6.56 12.62 5.71
CA ARG A 202 6.67 13.50 4.54
C ARG A 202 7.98 13.31 3.80
N GLY A 203 7.90 12.91 2.53
CA GLY A 203 9.04 12.84 1.61
C GLY A 203 9.09 14.01 0.63
N ILE A 204 10.25 14.17 -0.01
CA ILE A 204 10.50 15.17 -1.04
C ILE A 204 10.92 14.52 -2.35
N SER A 205 10.84 15.27 -3.46
CA SER A 205 11.20 14.74 -4.78
C SER A 205 12.70 14.42 -4.85
N GLY A 206 13.00 13.33 -5.55
CA GLY A 206 14.32 12.74 -5.69
C GLY A 206 14.70 11.76 -4.59
N GLY A 207 13.85 11.54 -3.58
CA GLY A 207 14.02 10.47 -2.58
C GLY A 207 13.55 9.11 -3.09
N GLN A 208 14.07 8.04 -2.50
CA GLN A 208 13.54 6.68 -2.63
C GLN A 208 13.00 6.24 -1.27
N ASP A 209 11.69 6.39 -1.09
CA ASP A 209 11.03 6.24 0.20
C ASP A 209 10.23 4.94 0.27
N SER A 210 10.51 4.13 1.28
CA SER A 210 9.78 2.91 1.62
C SER A 210 9.25 3.02 3.04
N VAL A 211 7.94 2.93 3.21
CA VAL A 211 7.27 3.07 4.50
C VAL A 211 6.47 1.81 4.81
N THR A 212 6.66 1.23 5.98
CA THR A 212 5.78 0.20 6.54
C THR A 212 4.99 0.80 7.70
N LEU A 213 3.67 0.81 7.57
CA LEU A 213 2.75 1.20 8.63
C LEU A 213 2.34 -0.07 9.38
N LEU A 214 2.77 -0.19 10.63
CA LEU A 214 2.33 -1.23 11.58
C LEU A 214 1.24 -0.67 12.50
N GLY A 215 1.36 0.62 12.84
CA GLY A 215 0.28 1.41 13.43
C GLY A 215 -0.79 1.75 12.41
N GLY A 216 -1.65 2.71 12.74
CA GLY A 216 -2.64 3.25 11.81
C GLY A 216 -2.99 4.69 12.15
N ASN A 217 -3.92 5.30 11.42
CA ASN A 217 -4.20 6.75 11.50
C ASN A 217 -2.99 7.64 11.11
N SER A 218 -2.06 7.09 10.33
CA SER A 218 -0.89 7.83 9.86
C SER A 218 -1.23 8.71 8.66
N PHE A 219 -0.54 9.85 8.56
CA PHE A 219 -0.60 10.77 7.42
C PHE A 219 0.69 10.68 6.63
N VAL A 220 0.63 10.00 5.48
CA VAL A 220 1.79 9.76 4.62
C VAL A 220 1.68 10.62 3.37
N THR A 221 2.71 11.43 3.09
CA THR A 221 2.85 12.18 1.83
C THR A 221 4.23 11.95 1.26
N LEU A 222 4.33 11.09 0.27
CA LEU A 222 5.58 10.79 -0.43
C LEU A 222 5.49 11.27 -1.89
N LYS A 223 6.65 11.39 -2.53
CA LYS A 223 6.73 11.83 -3.92
C LYS A 223 6.85 10.63 -4.84
N GLU A 224 7.62 10.74 -5.91
CA GLU A 224 7.78 9.68 -6.90
C GLU A 224 8.52 8.45 -6.37
N ASN A 225 8.30 7.30 -7.02
CA ASN A 225 8.98 6.02 -6.73
C ASN A 225 8.85 5.55 -5.27
N ALA A 226 7.74 5.90 -4.63
CA ALA A 226 7.49 5.56 -3.25
C ALA A 226 6.80 4.19 -3.10
N TYR A 227 7.08 3.51 -2.00
CA TYR A 227 6.43 2.26 -1.62
C TYR A 227 5.85 2.39 -0.20
N VAL A 228 4.57 2.02 -0.04
CA VAL A 228 3.93 1.92 1.27
C VAL A 228 3.37 0.53 1.48
N ALA A 229 3.77 -0.15 2.55
CA ALA A 229 3.10 -1.33 3.07
C ALA A 229 2.19 -0.90 4.24
N ASP A 230 0.89 -0.85 4.00
CA ASP A 230 -0.11 -0.54 5.02
C ASP A 230 -0.61 -1.83 5.67
N GLN A 231 0.04 -2.19 6.78
CA GLN A 231 -0.32 -3.35 7.60
C GLN A 231 -1.11 -2.94 8.85
N GLY A 232 -1.51 -1.67 8.92
CA GLY A 232 -2.29 -1.11 10.00
C GLY A 232 -3.69 -1.70 10.03
N SER A 233 -4.22 -1.91 11.24
CA SER A 233 -5.63 -2.27 11.44
C SER A 233 -6.56 -1.04 11.46
N VAL A 234 -5.98 0.15 11.52
CA VAL A 234 -6.70 1.43 11.53
C VAL A 234 -6.32 2.20 10.27
N ALA A 235 -7.35 2.68 9.57
CA ALA A 235 -7.21 3.43 8.34
C ALA A 235 -6.18 4.57 8.42
N SER A 236 -5.38 4.71 7.36
CA SER A 236 -4.41 5.79 7.19
C SER A 236 -4.77 6.68 6.00
N THR A 237 -4.20 7.88 5.93
CA THR A 237 -4.28 8.74 4.75
C THR A 237 -2.94 8.75 4.02
N ILE A 238 -2.91 8.24 2.80
CA ILE A 238 -1.69 8.02 2.02
C ILE A 238 -1.77 8.82 0.72
N THR A 239 -0.81 9.70 0.48
CA THR A 239 -0.66 10.48 -0.75
C THR A 239 0.69 10.20 -1.38
N LEU A 240 0.70 9.74 -2.63
CA LEU A 240 1.90 9.35 -3.36
C LEU A 240 2.02 10.07 -4.70
N GLY A 241 3.27 10.24 -5.15
CA GLY A 241 3.59 10.80 -6.46
C GLY A 241 3.57 9.75 -7.57
N ASP A 242 4.37 9.99 -8.61
CA ASP A 242 4.44 9.12 -9.78
C ASP A 242 5.11 7.77 -9.50
N ASN A 243 4.74 6.76 -10.28
CA ASN A 243 5.32 5.41 -10.24
C ASN A 243 5.42 4.83 -8.81
N SER A 244 4.37 5.04 -8.02
CA SER A 244 4.35 4.66 -6.60
C SER A 244 3.38 3.52 -6.35
N SER A 245 3.56 2.82 -5.22
CA SER A 245 2.77 1.64 -4.89
C SER A 245 2.36 1.55 -3.43
N VAL A 246 1.18 1.00 -3.20
CA VAL A 246 0.65 0.66 -1.87
C VAL A 246 0.30 -0.83 -1.84
N VAL A 247 0.66 -1.51 -0.76
CA VAL A 247 0.28 -2.91 -0.50
C VAL A 247 -0.45 -2.99 0.83
N GLY A 248 -1.59 -3.68 0.85
CA GLY A 248 -2.45 -3.81 2.01
C GLY A 248 -3.35 -2.59 2.18
N GLY A 249 -3.74 -2.32 3.42
CA GLY A 249 -4.70 -1.28 3.78
C GLY A 249 -6.09 -1.83 4.08
N SER A 250 -6.70 -1.27 5.13
CA SER A 250 -8.11 -1.50 5.44
C SER A 250 -8.83 -0.22 5.83
N GLY A 251 -9.75 0.24 4.98
CA GLY A 251 -10.50 1.47 5.19
C GLY A 251 -9.69 2.75 4.95
N SER A 252 -8.49 2.64 4.39
CA SER A 252 -7.57 3.76 4.16
C SER A 252 -8.05 4.68 3.04
N ILE A 253 -7.55 5.92 3.05
CA ILE A 253 -7.75 6.88 1.96
C ILE A 253 -6.43 7.00 1.20
N VAL A 254 -6.43 6.68 -0.09
CA VAL A 254 -5.23 6.65 -0.93
C VAL A 254 -5.36 7.60 -2.11
N PHE A 255 -4.40 8.52 -2.25
CA PHE A 255 -4.30 9.46 -3.36
C PHE A 255 -3.04 9.21 -4.19
N PHE A 256 -3.21 8.82 -5.45
CA PHE A 256 -2.13 8.81 -6.44
C PHE A 256 -2.18 10.10 -7.26
N THR A 257 -1.20 10.97 -7.04
CA THR A 257 -1.12 12.30 -7.67
C THR A 257 -0.27 12.32 -8.94
N GLY A 258 0.48 11.26 -9.21
CA GLY A 258 1.30 11.11 -10.42
C GLY A 258 0.58 10.43 -11.58
N ALA A 259 1.34 10.08 -12.61
CA ALA A 259 0.82 9.48 -13.84
C ALA A 259 0.52 7.99 -13.69
N LYS A 260 1.22 7.29 -12.79
CA LYS A 260 1.03 5.85 -12.55
C LYS A 260 0.99 5.50 -11.06
N GLY A 261 -0.02 4.73 -10.66
CA GLY A 261 -0.14 4.14 -9.32
C GLY A 261 -0.42 2.64 -9.37
N THR A 262 0.07 1.91 -8.36
CA THR A 262 -0.28 0.50 -8.13
C THR A 262 -0.80 0.29 -6.72
N LEU A 263 -1.92 -0.41 -6.58
CA LEU A 263 -2.50 -0.82 -5.30
C LEU A 263 -2.64 -2.34 -5.28
N THR A 264 -2.19 -3.01 -4.23
CA THR A 264 -2.30 -4.48 -4.13
C THR A 264 -2.88 -4.91 -2.79
N GLY A 265 -3.91 -5.77 -2.83
CA GLY A 265 -4.44 -6.43 -1.63
C GLY A 265 -5.15 -5.50 -0.63
N ALA A 266 -5.56 -4.31 -1.06
CA ALA A 266 -6.30 -3.37 -0.26
C ALA A 266 -7.76 -3.80 -0.03
N SER A 267 -8.33 -3.40 1.11
CA SER A 267 -9.70 -3.76 1.49
C SER A 267 -10.50 -2.57 1.99
N ASN A 268 -11.69 -2.34 1.43
CA ASN A 268 -12.58 -1.24 1.82
C ASN A 268 -11.95 0.16 1.73
N ASP A 269 -10.90 0.34 0.93
CA ASP A 269 -10.24 1.64 0.81
C ASP A 269 -10.98 2.55 -0.18
N THR A 270 -10.85 3.86 0.07
CA THR A 270 -11.23 4.91 -0.89
C THR A 270 -9.99 5.39 -1.62
N VAL A 271 -9.97 5.24 -2.94
CA VAL A 271 -8.79 5.48 -3.78
C VAL A 271 -9.11 6.50 -4.85
N SER A 272 -8.28 7.53 -4.97
CA SER A 272 -8.33 8.51 -6.05
C SER A 272 -7.01 8.53 -6.81
N ALA A 273 -7.07 8.48 -8.14
CA ALA A 273 -5.90 8.55 -9.00
C ALA A 273 -6.09 9.59 -10.12
N LEU A 274 -5.13 10.52 -10.23
CA LEU A 274 -5.11 11.51 -11.32
C LEU A 274 -4.61 10.90 -12.64
N GLY A 275 -3.72 9.92 -12.56
CA GLY A 275 -3.20 9.16 -13.71
C GLY A 275 -3.84 7.78 -13.83
N ASP A 276 -3.08 6.88 -14.46
CA ASP A 276 -3.44 5.48 -14.60
C ASP A 276 -3.28 4.76 -13.26
N LEU A 277 -4.21 3.85 -12.97
CA LEU A 277 -4.21 3.05 -11.76
C LEU A 277 -4.29 1.56 -12.09
N ARG A 278 -3.36 0.79 -11.52
CA ARG A 278 -3.47 -0.66 -11.44
C ARG A 278 -3.87 -1.06 -10.02
N VAL A 279 -4.88 -1.90 -9.90
CA VAL A 279 -5.32 -2.49 -8.64
C VAL A 279 -5.33 -4.01 -8.79
N ASP A 280 -4.56 -4.68 -7.95
CA ASP A 280 -4.46 -6.14 -7.91
C ASP A 280 -5.08 -6.65 -6.62
N GLN A 281 -6.02 -7.61 -6.70
CA GLN A 281 -6.63 -8.26 -5.53
C GLN A 281 -7.28 -7.29 -4.54
N GLY A 282 -7.84 -6.18 -5.03
CA GLY A 282 -8.61 -5.25 -4.18
C GLY A 282 -9.99 -5.82 -3.83
N SER A 283 -10.48 -5.54 -2.62
CA SER A 283 -11.79 -6.00 -2.15
C SER A 283 -12.63 -4.87 -1.57
N GLY A 284 -13.87 -4.69 -2.04
CA GLY A 284 -14.77 -3.72 -1.43
C GLY A 284 -14.38 -2.25 -1.66
N GLN A 285 -13.69 -1.94 -2.76
CA GLN A 285 -13.03 -0.65 -2.95
C GLN A 285 -13.98 0.45 -3.45
N THR A 286 -13.68 1.70 -3.16
CA THR A 286 -14.25 2.86 -3.88
C THR A 286 -13.14 3.51 -4.71
N LEU A 287 -13.21 3.40 -6.04
CA LEU A 287 -12.16 3.84 -6.96
C LEU A 287 -12.64 5.02 -7.80
N SER A 288 -11.89 6.13 -7.81
CA SER A 288 -12.08 7.28 -8.69
C SER A 288 -10.81 7.55 -9.49
N VAL A 289 -10.81 7.23 -10.78
CA VAL A 289 -9.62 7.25 -11.64
C VAL A 289 -9.84 8.16 -12.84
N THR A 290 -9.03 9.22 -12.95
CA THR A 290 -9.12 10.11 -14.12
C THR A 290 -8.50 9.45 -15.36
N GLY A 291 -7.42 8.69 -15.20
CA GLY A 291 -6.77 7.91 -16.26
C GLY A 291 -7.44 6.57 -16.55
N ALA A 292 -6.66 5.62 -17.06
CA ALA A 292 -7.10 4.25 -17.28
C ALA A 292 -7.01 3.42 -16.00
N LEU A 293 -8.05 2.61 -15.73
CA LEU A 293 -8.05 1.63 -14.64
C LEU A 293 -7.75 0.22 -15.16
N SER A 294 -6.87 -0.51 -14.46
CA SER A 294 -6.78 -1.97 -14.52
C SER A 294 -7.13 -2.55 -13.15
N PHE A 295 -8.24 -3.28 -13.04
CA PHE A 295 -8.71 -3.90 -11.80
C PHE A 295 -8.69 -5.43 -11.95
N ILE A 296 -7.75 -6.09 -11.28
CA ILE A 296 -7.43 -7.49 -11.52
C ILE A 296 -7.73 -8.34 -10.29
N ALA A 297 -8.46 -9.44 -10.51
CA ALA A 297 -8.84 -10.39 -9.46
C ALA A 297 -9.53 -9.70 -8.27
N GLY A 298 -10.36 -8.71 -8.58
CA GLY A 298 -11.05 -7.92 -7.58
C GLY A 298 -12.30 -8.61 -7.05
N THR A 299 -12.64 -8.36 -5.78
CA THR A 299 -13.75 -9.02 -5.08
C THR A 299 -14.60 -8.01 -4.29
N GLY A 300 -15.67 -8.50 -3.66
CA GLY A 300 -16.51 -7.68 -2.78
C GLY A 300 -17.30 -6.59 -3.52
N SER A 301 -17.95 -5.73 -2.75
CA SER A 301 -18.74 -4.62 -3.30
C SER A 301 -17.83 -3.46 -3.69
N THR A 302 -17.45 -3.38 -4.96
CA THR A 302 -16.51 -2.39 -5.49
C THR A 302 -17.25 -1.37 -6.35
N GLN A 303 -16.98 -0.09 -6.12
CA GLN A 303 -17.47 1.03 -6.92
C GLN A 303 -16.32 1.59 -7.75
N VAL A 304 -16.56 1.83 -9.03
CA VAL A 304 -15.56 2.36 -9.96
C VAL A 304 -16.14 3.53 -10.73
N GLN A 305 -15.47 4.67 -10.64
CA GLN A 305 -15.58 5.76 -11.59
C GLN A 305 -14.27 5.89 -12.36
N ALA A 306 -14.31 5.76 -13.69
CA ALA A 306 -13.10 5.84 -14.52
C ALA A 306 -13.37 6.36 -15.94
N SER A 307 -12.36 6.97 -16.59
CA SER A 307 -12.48 7.30 -18.01
C SER A 307 -12.62 6.02 -18.86
N GLN A 308 -11.82 5.01 -18.56
CA GLN A 308 -11.84 3.68 -19.19
C GLN A 308 -11.37 2.63 -18.17
N ALA A 309 -11.81 1.39 -18.32
CA ALA A 309 -11.46 0.34 -17.38
C ALA A 309 -11.21 -1.01 -18.10
N THR A 310 -10.21 -1.75 -17.63
CA THR A 310 -10.05 -3.17 -17.90
C THR A 310 -10.16 -3.93 -16.59
N LEU A 311 -11.10 -4.86 -16.53
CA LEU A 311 -11.60 -5.45 -15.30
C LEU A 311 -11.56 -6.97 -15.43
N TRP A 312 -10.96 -7.64 -14.46
CA TRP A 312 -10.96 -9.08 -14.35
C TRP A 312 -11.66 -9.46 -13.07
N GLY A 313 -12.83 -10.08 -13.23
CA GLY A 313 -13.65 -10.57 -12.14
C GLY A 313 -12.97 -11.69 -11.36
N ALA A 314 -13.40 -11.85 -10.12
CA ALA A 314 -13.11 -12.98 -9.28
C ALA A 314 -14.35 -13.31 -8.45
N ASP A 315 -14.30 -14.44 -7.75
CA ASP A 315 -15.39 -14.92 -6.93
C ASP A 315 -15.95 -13.85 -5.99
N HIS A 316 -17.27 -13.70 -5.96
CA HIS A 316 -18.02 -12.73 -5.14
C HIS A 316 -17.78 -11.26 -5.49
N LEU A 317 -17.37 -10.94 -6.72
CA LEU A 317 -17.33 -9.56 -7.18
C LEU A 317 -18.76 -9.01 -7.34
N SER A 318 -19.02 -7.86 -6.72
CA SER A 318 -20.20 -7.02 -6.98
C SER A 318 -19.70 -5.63 -7.37
N LEU A 319 -19.71 -5.36 -8.67
CA LEU A 319 -19.09 -4.19 -9.27
C LEU A 319 -20.16 -3.20 -9.72
N SER A 320 -20.05 -1.95 -9.27
CA SER A 320 -20.79 -0.80 -9.83
C SER A 320 -19.84 0.05 -10.66
N LEU A 321 -20.19 0.30 -11.91
CA LEU A 321 -19.38 0.99 -12.91
C LEU A 321 -20.05 2.29 -13.37
N ASP A 322 -19.28 3.36 -13.29
CA ASP A 322 -19.51 4.64 -13.95
C ASP A 322 -18.31 4.97 -14.84
N VAL A 323 -18.37 4.56 -16.10
CA VAL A 323 -17.36 4.88 -17.10
C VAL A 323 -17.91 5.76 -18.22
N THR A 324 -17.07 6.67 -18.70
CA THR A 324 -17.40 7.55 -19.83
C THR A 324 -16.93 6.99 -21.18
N GLY A 325 -15.88 6.18 -21.19
CA GLY A 325 -15.29 5.53 -22.36
C GLY A 325 -15.68 4.07 -22.50
N THR A 326 -14.71 3.16 -22.68
CA THR A 326 -14.98 1.71 -22.74
C THR A 326 -14.58 1.05 -21.42
N ALA A 327 -15.44 0.19 -20.89
CA ALA A 327 -15.10 -0.80 -19.87
C ALA A 327 -15.07 -2.19 -20.50
N LEU A 328 -13.91 -2.86 -20.44
CA LEU A 328 -13.78 -4.28 -20.75
C LEU A 328 -13.80 -5.07 -19.46
N TRP A 329 -14.74 -6.00 -19.34
CA TRP A 329 -14.82 -6.94 -18.21
C TRP A 329 -14.78 -8.39 -18.69
N THR A 330 -14.05 -9.23 -17.95
CA THR A 330 -14.07 -10.69 -18.10
C THR A 330 -14.29 -11.38 -16.76
N GLY A 331 -15.31 -12.25 -16.69
CA GLY A 331 -15.58 -13.08 -15.51
C GLY A 331 -14.85 -14.42 -15.53
N ASN A 332 -14.20 -14.75 -16.64
CA ASN A 332 -13.61 -16.07 -16.85
C ASN A 332 -12.14 -16.11 -16.43
N GLN A 333 -11.90 -16.21 -15.13
CA GLN A 333 -10.55 -16.32 -14.55
C GLN A 333 -10.31 -17.70 -13.91
N SER A 334 -9.04 -18.05 -13.69
CA SER A 334 -8.69 -19.28 -12.97
C SER A 334 -9.36 -19.27 -11.59
N ALA A 335 -10.12 -20.32 -11.28
CA ALA A 335 -10.86 -20.50 -10.04
C ALA A 335 -12.10 -19.59 -9.81
N SER A 336 -12.48 -18.71 -10.77
CA SER A 336 -13.78 -18.01 -10.68
C SER A 336 -14.90 -18.95 -11.10
N SER A 337 -15.86 -19.21 -10.20
CA SER A 337 -17.04 -20.06 -10.46
C SER A 337 -18.27 -19.67 -9.66
N THR A 338 -18.17 -18.65 -8.80
CA THR A 338 -19.26 -18.18 -7.94
C THR A 338 -20.04 -17.03 -8.61
N ASN A 339 -20.81 -16.30 -7.82
CA ASN A 339 -21.67 -15.24 -8.32
C ASN A 339 -20.86 -13.96 -8.56
N GLU A 340 -20.98 -13.40 -9.76
CA GLU A 340 -20.43 -12.10 -10.12
C GLU A 340 -21.57 -11.16 -10.57
N LEU A 341 -21.53 -9.92 -10.11
CA LEU A 341 -22.42 -8.85 -10.57
C LEU A 341 -21.58 -7.74 -11.18
N VAL A 342 -21.92 -7.32 -12.39
CA VAL A 342 -21.41 -6.12 -13.04
C VAL A 342 -22.58 -5.22 -13.40
N ASP A 343 -22.65 -4.07 -12.75
CA ASP A 343 -23.69 -3.06 -12.96
C ASP A 343 -23.07 -1.79 -13.55
N ALA A 344 -23.23 -1.61 -14.85
CA ALA A 344 -22.83 -0.42 -15.59
C ALA A 344 -24.00 0.53 -15.89
N SER A 345 -25.14 0.40 -15.18
CA SER A 345 -26.34 1.21 -15.45
C SER A 345 -26.11 2.73 -15.37
N SER A 346 -25.09 3.17 -14.62
CA SER A 346 -24.71 4.58 -14.51
C SER A 346 -23.73 5.03 -15.61
N SER A 347 -23.10 4.09 -16.32
CA SER A 347 -22.10 4.39 -17.34
C SER A 347 -22.73 5.00 -18.60
N THR A 348 -22.14 6.08 -19.10
CA THR A 348 -22.46 6.64 -20.42
C THR A 348 -21.64 6.00 -21.55
N GLY A 349 -20.54 5.37 -21.16
CA GLY A 349 -19.64 4.62 -22.02
C GLY A 349 -20.18 3.25 -22.45
N ARG A 350 -19.36 2.50 -23.19
CA ARG A 350 -19.66 1.13 -23.65
C ARG A 350 -19.10 0.10 -22.67
N LEU A 351 -19.92 -0.84 -22.25
CA LEU A 351 -19.53 -2.07 -21.58
C LEU A 351 -19.29 -3.18 -22.61
N GLU A 352 -18.09 -3.77 -22.58
CA GLU A 352 -17.77 -5.04 -23.22
C GLU A 352 -17.62 -6.12 -22.14
N ALA A 353 -18.63 -6.98 -22.00
CA ALA A 353 -18.67 -7.99 -20.96
C ALA A 353 -18.54 -9.40 -21.54
N TRP A 354 -17.52 -10.12 -21.09
CA TRP A 354 -17.19 -11.47 -21.52
C TRP A 354 -17.42 -12.44 -20.36
N SER A 355 -18.55 -13.14 -20.37
CA SER A 355 -18.89 -14.09 -19.31
C SER A 355 -18.23 -15.45 -19.52
N GLY A 356 -18.08 -16.20 -18.42
CA GLY A 356 -17.53 -17.55 -18.42
C GLY A 356 -18.24 -18.45 -17.43
N ALA A 357 -17.56 -19.50 -16.95
CA ALA A 357 -18.12 -20.44 -16.00
C ALA A 357 -18.65 -19.77 -14.72
N GLY A 358 -19.75 -20.26 -14.17
CA GLY A 358 -20.36 -19.72 -12.95
C GLY A 358 -21.63 -18.93 -13.22
N ASN A 359 -22.07 -18.15 -12.24
CA ASN A 359 -23.29 -17.35 -12.34
C ASN A 359 -22.95 -15.87 -12.45
N GLN A 360 -23.39 -15.21 -13.51
CA GLN A 360 -23.13 -13.78 -13.70
C GLN A 360 -24.41 -12.99 -13.92
N THR A 361 -24.47 -11.82 -13.29
CA THR A 361 -25.48 -10.79 -13.55
C THR A 361 -24.80 -9.60 -14.20
N LEU A 362 -25.24 -9.23 -15.41
CA LEU A 362 -24.65 -8.16 -16.21
C LEU A 362 -25.73 -7.12 -16.49
N ILE A 363 -25.45 -5.85 -16.19
CA ILE A 363 -26.35 -4.73 -16.46
C ILE A 363 -25.57 -3.69 -17.26
N GLY A 364 -26.02 -3.44 -18.48
CA GLY A 364 -25.48 -2.42 -19.38
C GLY A 364 -25.90 -1.00 -19.01
N GLY A 365 -25.26 -0.04 -19.66
CA GLY A 365 -25.41 1.39 -19.43
C GLY A 365 -26.23 2.10 -20.51
N GLN A 366 -25.76 3.30 -20.88
CA GLN A 366 -26.35 4.11 -21.95
C GLN A 366 -25.61 3.93 -23.30
N GLY A 367 -24.42 3.32 -23.29
CA GLY A 367 -23.65 2.99 -24.48
C GLY A 367 -24.28 1.84 -25.30
N GLY A 368 -23.67 1.54 -26.46
CA GLY A 368 -24.00 0.34 -27.23
C GLY A 368 -23.17 -0.83 -26.74
N ASP A 369 -23.70 -1.57 -25.78
CA ASP A 369 -22.97 -2.59 -25.03
C ASP A 369 -22.82 -3.90 -25.81
N HIS A 370 -21.82 -4.68 -25.42
CA HIS A 370 -21.46 -5.93 -26.07
C HIS A 370 -21.27 -7.03 -25.05
N PHE A 371 -22.11 -8.05 -25.15
CA PHE A 371 -22.15 -9.17 -24.23
C PHE A 371 -21.79 -10.45 -24.97
N VAL A 372 -20.71 -11.09 -24.55
CA VAL A 372 -20.22 -12.37 -25.08
C VAL A 372 -20.38 -13.43 -24.01
N PHE A 373 -21.12 -14.50 -24.32
CA PHE A 373 -21.42 -15.56 -23.38
C PHE A 373 -20.59 -16.81 -23.61
N GLY A 374 -20.35 -17.55 -22.52
CA GLY A 374 -19.81 -18.90 -22.60
C GLY A 374 -18.35 -18.96 -23.02
N THR A 375 -17.55 -17.94 -22.70
CA THR A 375 -16.11 -17.98 -22.99
C THR A 375 -15.44 -19.10 -22.18
N SER A 376 -14.28 -19.57 -22.64
CA SER A 376 -13.41 -20.48 -21.86
C SER A 376 -12.02 -19.86 -21.66
N PHE A 377 -11.43 -20.07 -20.49
CA PHE A 377 -10.08 -19.59 -20.16
C PHE A 377 -9.28 -20.70 -19.49
N GLY A 378 -8.18 -21.12 -20.13
CA GLY A 378 -7.38 -22.26 -19.68
C GLY A 378 -8.24 -23.52 -19.53
N ASP A 379 -8.22 -24.10 -18.33
CA ASP A 379 -9.00 -25.29 -17.98
C ASP A 379 -10.40 -24.97 -17.41
N ASN A 380 -10.75 -23.68 -17.23
CA ASN A 380 -12.07 -23.29 -16.74
C ASN A 380 -13.11 -23.35 -17.87
N ARG A 381 -13.81 -24.48 -17.96
CA ARG A 381 -14.82 -24.80 -18.99
C ARG A 381 -16.19 -25.13 -18.40
N GLY A 382 -16.46 -24.67 -17.19
CA GLY A 382 -17.75 -24.89 -16.53
C GLY A 382 -18.92 -24.28 -17.30
N ALA A 383 -20.14 -24.69 -16.92
CA ALA A 383 -21.35 -24.12 -17.47
C ALA A 383 -21.46 -22.62 -17.11
N THR A 384 -21.96 -21.85 -18.05
CA THR A 384 -22.12 -20.39 -17.97
C THR A 384 -23.58 -20.03 -17.75
N ASN A 385 -23.90 -19.44 -16.60
CA ASN A 385 -25.27 -19.03 -16.27
C ASN A 385 -25.35 -17.51 -16.17
N VAL A 386 -25.98 -16.86 -17.14
CA VAL A 386 -25.96 -15.39 -17.26
C VAL A 386 -27.37 -14.85 -17.19
N THR A 387 -27.58 -13.83 -16.36
CA THR A 387 -28.71 -12.90 -16.50
C THR A 387 -28.17 -11.57 -16.97
N VAL A 388 -28.63 -11.10 -18.13
CA VAL A 388 -28.14 -9.86 -18.74
C VAL A 388 -29.29 -8.91 -19.05
N THR A 389 -29.08 -7.63 -18.72
CA THR A 389 -29.92 -6.50 -19.10
C THR A 389 -29.06 -5.56 -19.92
N GLY A 390 -29.46 -5.23 -21.14
CA GLY A 390 -28.72 -4.35 -22.04
C GLY A 390 -28.70 -2.89 -21.59
N GLY A 391 -29.70 -2.44 -20.84
CA GLY A 391 -29.73 -1.08 -20.27
C GLY A 391 -30.62 -0.12 -21.05
N SER A 392 -30.46 1.18 -20.79
CA SER A 392 -31.36 2.23 -21.31
C SER A 392 -30.82 2.93 -22.58
N GLY A 393 -29.71 2.41 -23.11
CA GLY A 393 -28.85 3.06 -24.08
C GLY A 393 -29.12 2.78 -25.55
N ALA A 394 -28.05 2.89 -26.33
CA ALA A 394 -28.02 2.53 -27.73
C ALA A 394 -28.25 1.02 -27.95
N ALA A 395 -28.34 0.61 -29.21
CA ALA A 395 -28.48 -0.79 -29.57
C ALA A 395 -27.30 -1.63 -29.04
N ASN A 396 -27.64 -2.72 -28.38
CA ASN A 396 -26.72 -3.67 -27.77
C ASN A 396 -26.50 -4.88 -28.67
N THR A 397 -25.41 -5.60 -28.41
CA THR A 397 -25.11 -6.86 -29.06
C THR A 397 -24.95 -7.94 -28.00
N PHE A 398 -25.62 -9.07 -28.21
CA PHE A 398 -25.61 -10.23 -27.32
C PHE A 398 -25.16 -11.43 -28.13
N GLY A 399 -24.36 -12.34 -27.61
CA GLY A 399 -24.00 -13.47 -28.45
C GLY A 399 -22.94 -14.39 -27.91
N VAL A 400 -22.51 -15.29 -28.78
CA VAL A 400 -21.53 -16.33 -28.47
C VAL A 400 -20.46 -16.40 -29.55
N LEU A 401 -19.32 -16.96 -29.15
CA LEU A 401 -18.29 -17.40 -30.09
C LEU A 401 -18.47 -18.89 -30.39
N SER A 402 -18.06 -19.33 -31.58
CA SER A 402 -17.93 -20.77 -31.87
C SER A 402 -17.06 -21.46 -30.81
N GLY A 403 -17.56 -22.56 -30.26
CA GLY A 403 -16.88 -23.30 -29.19
C GLY A 403 -17.14 -22.77 -27.78
N HIS A 404 -18.23 -22.02 -27.58
CA HIS A 404 -18.69 -21.61 -26.26
C HIS A 404 -19.04 -22.80 -25.35
N THR A 405 -19.05 -22.57 -24.03
CA THR A 405 -19.45 -23.58 -23.05
C THR A 405 -20.97 -23.73 -22.96
N ALA A 406 -21.45 -24.82 -22.35
CA ALA A 406 -22.88 -25.04 -22.06
C ALA A 406 -23.41 -24.04 -21.02
N GLY A 407 -24.73 -24.00 -20.83
CA GLY A 407 -25.37 -23.27 -19.71
C GLY A 407 -26.64 -22.52 -20.10
N ASP A 408 -27.12 -21.68 -19.20
CA ASP A 408 -28.38 -20.93 -19.35
C ASP A 408 -28.13 -19.41 -19.40
N VAL A 409 -28.55 -18.77 -20.50
CA VAL A 409 -28.51 -17.31 -20.66
C VAL A 409 -29.94 -16.76 -20.66
N THR A 410 -30.18 -15.70 -19.88
CA THR A 410 -31.43 -14.95 -19.86
C THR A 410 -31.16 -13.50 -20.21
N ILE A 411 -31.72 -13.04 -21.33
CA ILE A 411 -31.69 -11.65 -21.78
C ILE A 411 -33.02 -11.00 -21.39
N THR A 412 -32.98 -9.98 -20.54
CA THR A 412 -34.18 -9.44 -19.87
C THR A 412 -34.92 -8.38 -20.69
N ASP A 413 -34.23 -7.71 -21.61
CA ASP A 413 -34.68 -6.50 -22.28
C ASP A 413 -34.31 -6.46 -23.76
N PHE A 414 -34.23 -7.62 -24.43
CA PHE A 414 -33.80 -7.72 -25.83
C PHE A 414 -34.60 -6.81 -26.78
N SER A 415 -35.89 -6.58 -26.52
CA SER A 415 -36.76 -5.72 -27.32
C SER A 415 -36.78 -4.23 -26.89
N ALA A 416 -36.02 -3.85 -25.86
CA ALA A 416 -36.05 -2.50 -25.29
C ALA A 416 -35.40 -1.44 -26.19
N ALA A 417 -34.35 -1.79 -26.94
CA ALA A 417 -33.69 -0.90 -27.89
C ALA A 417 -33.83 -1.41 -29.32
N ALA A 418 -34.26 -0.52 -30.23
CA ALA A 418 -34.32 -0.84 -31.65
C ALA A 418 -32.90 -1.07 -32.19
N GLY A 419 -32.67 -2.25 -32.79
CA GLY A 419 -31.37 -2.64 -33.32
C GLY A 419 -30.55 -3.56 -32.42
N ASN A 420 -31.08 -3.98 -31.26
CA ASN A 420 -30.50 -5.09 -30.51
C ASN A 420 -30.35 -6.32 -31.43
N THR A 421 -29.19 -6.97 -31.38
CA THR A 421 -28.91 -8.16 -32.21
C THR A 421 -28.30 -9.28 -31.39
N PHE A 422 -28.61 -10.51 -31.77
CA PHE A 422 -27.96 -11.70 -31.28
C PHE A 422 -26.91 -12.20 -32.30
N PHE A 423 -25.64 -12.22 -31.94
CA PHE A 423 -24.56 -12.65 -32.84
C PHE A 423 -24.06 -14.05 -32.51
N MET A 424 -23.62 -14.76 -33.55
CA MET A 424 -22.88 -16.02 -33.45
C MET A 424 -21.63 -15.87 -34.31
N TYR A 425 -20.49 -15.63 -33.65
CA TYR A 425 -19.25 -15.24 -34.33
C TYR A 425 -18.30 -16.42 -34.54
N ASN A 426 -17.67 -16.45 -35.71
CA ASN A 426 -16.72 -17.47 -36.16
C ASN A 426 -17.33 -18.87 -36.37
N TYR A 427 -18.62 -18.93 -36.73
CA TYR A 427 -19.33 -20.17 -37.09
C TYR A 427 -19.12 -20.55 -38.56
N GLN A 428 -18.78 -19.59 -39.42
CA GLN A 428 -18.46 -19.80 -40.85
C GLN A 428 -19.51 -20.67 -41.59
N PRO A 429 -20.81 -20.33 -41.53
CA PRO A 429 -21.86 -21.15 -42.11
C PRO A 429 -21.78 -21.16 -43.64
N GLY A 430 -22.01 -22.31 -44.26
CA GLY A 430 -22.12 -22.40 -45.72
C GLY A 430 -23.30 -21.59 -46.30
N ASN A 431 -24.35 -21.36 -45.49
CA ASN A 431 -25.46 -20.46 -45.80
C ASN A 431 -26.06 -19.91 -44.49
N ALA A 432 -25.74 -18.67 -44.14
CA ALA A 432 -26.18 -18.04 -42.88
C ALA A 432 -27.72 -18.05 -42.69
N GLN A 433 -28.50 -17.77 -43.75
CA GLN A 433 -29.96 -17.75 -43.63
C GLN A 433 -30.55 -19.13 -43.31
N LYS A 434 -29.97 -20.18 -43.88
CA LYS A 434 -30.39 -21.56 -43.59
C LYS A 434 -30.10 -21.92 -42.13
N GLU A 435 -28.93 -21.55 -41.61
CA GLU A 435 -28.56 -21.82 -40.23
C GLU A 435 -29.42 -21.01 -39.24
N ILE A 436 -29.71 -19.74 -39.53
CA ILE A 436 -30.64 -18.93 -38.72
C ILE A 436 -32.03 -19.57 -38.69
N ASN A 437 -32.54 -20.04 -39.83
CA ASN A 437 -33.84 -20.71 -39.88
C ASN A 437 -33.85 -22.03 -39.08
N ALA A 438 -32.74 -22.78 -39.09
CA ALA A 438 -32.59 -23.99 -38.29
C ALA A 438 -32.57 -23.65 -36.78
N LEU A 439 -31.85 -22.60 -36.39
CA LEU A 439 -31.80 -22.11 -35.01
C LEU A 439 -33.19 -21.67 -34.52
N LEU A 440 -33.91 -20.87 -35.31
CA LEU A 440 -35.28 -20.46 -35.02
C LEU A 440 -36.24 -21.67 -34.92
N GLY A 441 -35.95 -22.76 -35.64
CA GLY A 441 -36.68 -24.02 -35.52
C GLY A 441 -36.56 -24.70 -34.15
N THR A 442 -35.56 -24.33 -33.34
CA THR A 442 -35.42 -24.80 -31.95
C THR A 442 -36.24 -23.97 -30.95
N ALA A 443 -36.84 -22.86 -31.39
CA ALA A 443 -37.49 -21.91 -30.50
C ALA A 443 -38.71 -22.52 -29.80
N THR A 444 -38.80 -22.27 -28.49
CA THR A 444 -39.94 -22.62 -27.66
C THR A 444 -40.50 -21.36 -27.01
N VAL A 445 -41.82 -21.13 -27.16
CA VAL A 445 -42.50 -19.98 -26.56
C VAL A 445 -43.31 -20.42 -25.37
N SER A 446 -43.04 -19.86 -24.19
CA SER A 446 -43.76 -20.16 -22.95
C SER A 446 -43.82 -18.95 -22.04
N GLY A 447 -45.01 -18.65 -21.51
CA GLY A 447 -45.20 -17.56 -20.55
C GLY A 447 -44.83 -16.16 -21.06
N GLY A 448 -44.89 -15.92 -22.37
CA GLY A 448 -44.51 -14.63 -22.98
C GLY A 448 -43.01 -14.49 -23.30
N ASN A 449 -42.22 -15.54 -23.12
CA ASN A 449 -40.79 -15.57 -23.41
C ASN A 449 -40.49 -16.59 -24.51
N THR A 450 -39.42 -16.36 -25.26
CA THR A 450 -38.91 -17.30 -26.27
C THR A 450 -37.55 -17.83 -25.82
N SER A 451 -37.36 -19.14 -25.89
CA SER A 451 -36.06 -19.77 -25.67
C SER A 451 -35.59 -20.52 -26.91
N ILE A 452 -34.32 -20.36 -27.28
CA ILE A 452 -33.64 -21.12 -28.34
C ILE A 452 -32.57 -22.02 -27.72
N MET A 453 -32.21 -23.08 -28.44
CA MET A 453 -31.08 -23.95 -28.08
C MET A 453 -29.96 -23.76 -29.09
N LEU A 454 -28.77 -23.38 -28.59
CA LEU A 454 -27.55 -23.29 -29.38
C LEU A 454 -26.84 -24.66 -29.41
N ASP A 455 -25.70 -24.72 -30.12
CA ASP A 455 -24.78 -25.85 -29.97
C ASP A 455 -24.22 -25.93 -28.54
N ASN A 456 -23.52 -27.03 -28.23
CA ASN A 456 -22.93 -27.28 -26.90
C ASN A 456 -23.92 -27.14 -25.72
N ASP A 457 -25.21 -27.40 -25.96
CA ASP A 457 -26.29 -27.37 -24.95
C ASP A 457 -26.44 -26.02 -24.22
N MET A 458 -26.16 -24.89 -24.87
CA MET A 458 -26.49 -23.56 -24.31
C MET A 458 -27.92 -23.17 -24.65
N LYS A 459 -28.72 -22.88 -23.63
CA LYS A 459 -30.07 -22.34 -23.78
C LYS A 459 -30.04 -20.82 -23.62
N VAL A 460 -30.63 -20.11 -24.58
CA VAL A 460 -30.79 -18.64 -24.50
C VAL A 460 -32.28 -18.31 -24.42
N THR A 461 -32.68 -17.57 -23.40
CA THR A 461 -34.05 -17.12 -23.16
C THR A 461 -34.16 -15.61 -23.31
N PHE A 462 -35.08 -15.18 -24.15
CA PHE A 462 -35.42 -13.78 -24.42
C PHE A 462 -36.72 -13.44 -23.69
N LEU A 463 -36.63 -12.66 -22.61
CA LEU A 463 -37.81 -12.29 -21.82
C LEU A 463 -38.68 -11.27 -22.57
N GLY A 464 -39.99 -11.46 -22.52
CA GLY A 464 -40.96 -10.57 -23.15
C GLY A 464 -40.95 -10.59 -24.68
N VAL A 465 -40.19 -11.50 -25.29
CA VAL A 465 -40.14 -11.68 -26.75
C VAL A 465 -40.88 -12.96 -27.10
N THR A 466 -41.90 -12.87 -27.97
CA THR A 466 -42.69 -14.03 -28.43
C THR A 466 -42.53 -14.36 -29.92
N ASP A 467 -41.80 -13.52 -30.67
CA ASP A 467 -41.64 -13.63 -32.12
C ASP A 467 -40.22 -13.18 -32.52
N LEU A 468 -39.25 -14.09 -32.42
CA LEU A 468 -37.88 -13.87 -32.90
C LEU A 468 -37.83 -13.99 -34.43
N LYS A 469 -37.12 -13.07 -35.08
CA LYS A 469 -37.02 -12.98 -36.54
C LYS A 469 -35.59 -13.22 -36.99
N ALA A 470 -35.43 -13.63 -38.25
CA ALA A 470 -34.10 -13.80 -38.83
C ALA A 470 -33.24 -12.52 -38.80
N SER A 471 -33.87 -11.34 -38.83
CA SER A 471 -33.20 -10.04 -38.70
C SER A 471 -32.59 -9.78 -37.32
N ASP A 472 -33.03 -10.52 -36.29
CA ASP A 472 -32.55 -10.37 -34.93
C ASP A 472 -31.20 -11.08 -34.74
N PHE A 473 -30.76 -11.86 -35.75
CA PHE A 473 -29.56 -12.69 -35.70
C PHE A 473 -28.51 -12.29 -36.74
N SER A 474 -27.25 -12.41 -36.34
CA SER A 474 -26.09 -12.30 -37.24
C SER A 474 -25.16 -13.50 -37.02
N ILE A 475 -25.04 -14.37 -38.02
CA ILE A 475 -24.12 -15.53 -37.98
C ILE A 475 -23.02 -15.29 -39.01
N SER A 476 -21.76 -15.29 -38.55
CA SER A 476 -20.57 -15.06 -39.38
C SER A 476 -19.53 -16.14 -39.21
#